data_AF-T1IX55-F1
#
_entry.id   AF-T1IX55-F1
#
_cell.length_a   1.000
_cell.length_b   1.000
_cell.length_c   1.000
_cell.angle_alpha   90.00
_cell.angle_beta   90.00
_cell.angle_gamma   90.00
#
_symmetry.space_group_name_H-M   'P 1'
#
loop_
_entity.id
_entity.type
_entity.pdbx_description
1 polymer ?
#
loop_
_entity_poly.entity_id
_entity_poly.type
_entity_poly.pdbx_seq_one_letter_code
_entity_poly.pdbx_strand_id
1 'polypeptide(L)'
;MNALIHFLALAICLAYVQAGQCPDGSYCNDGSTCCKLSAGGYGCCPYPSATCCSDGAHCCPQGYTCDLAHSKCNPQSLLARLQYGQAEMRTKIPAIKKTLINVDACPPGQTQCTAGCCPLPNAVCCSDNQHCCPNGYTCAPPLCIKSEIENVQPLTEINFVKLESADKLETCPSGQTQCPAGCCPLPNAVCCSDNTSCCPSGTTCAPPFCIGIFDKKIKFE
;
A
#
# COMPACT_ATOMS: atom_id res chain seq x y z
N MET A 1 -2.35 -33.54 35.07
CA MET A 1 -3.02 -32.31 34.59
C MET A 1 -2.34 -31.68 33.37
N ASN A 2 -1.01 -31.76 33.21
CA ASN A 2 -0.30 -31.16 32.04
C ASN A 2 -0.45 -31.88 30.69
N ALA A 3 -0.70 -33.20 30.68
CA ALA A 3 -0.86 -33.93 29.41
C ALA A 3 -2.15 -33.57 28.66
N LEU A 4 -3.24 -33.28 29.39
CA LEU A 4 -4.51 -32.85 28.80
C LEU A 4 -4.42 -31.46 28.18
N ILE A 5 -3.64 -30.56 28.79
CA ILE A 5 -3.40 -29.19 28.32
C ILE A 5 -2.56 -29.20 27.03
N HIS A 6 -1.55 -30.07 26.94
CA HIS A 6 -0.78 -30.26 25.70
C HIS A 6 -1.62 -30.85 24.56
N PHE A 7 -2.50 -31.82 24.85
CA PHE A 7 -3.41 -32.39 23.85
C PHE A 7 -4.43 -31.36 23.34
N LEU A 8 -4.98 -30.53 24.23
CA LEU A 8 -5.85 -29.42 23.85
C LEU A 8 -5.10 -28.36 23.03
N ALA A 9 -3.86 -28.00 23.40
CA ALA A 9 -3.06 -27.05 22.63
C ALA A 9 -2.68 -27.57 21.24
N LEU A 10 -2.38 -28.87 21.09
CA LEU A 10 -2.11 -29.49 19.79
C LEU A 10 -3.37 -29.55 18.92
N ALA A 11 -4.54 -29.85 19.51
CA ALA A 11 -5.83 -29.85 18.80
C ALA A 11 -6.25 -28.43 18.37
N ILE A 12 -5.97 -27.41 19.17
CA ILE A 12 -6.18 -26.00 18.80
C ILE A 12 -5.22 -25.58 17.68
N CYS A 13 -3.96 -26.02 17.70
CA CYS A 13 -3.01 -25.81 16.60
C CYS A 13 -3.45 -26.48 15.28
N LEU A 14 -4.06 -27.68 15.35
CA LEU A 14 -4.58 -28.39 14.17
C LEU A 14 -5.88 -27.79 13.61
N ALA A 15 -6.61 -26.98 14.40
CA ALA A 15 -7.80 -26.27 13.96
C ALA A 15 -7.50 -24.85 13.40
N TYR A 16 -6.27 -24.35 13.54
CA TYR A 16 -5.85 -23.01 13.14
C TYR A 16 -5.09 -22.96 11.80
N VAL A 17 -5.41 -23.88 10.89
CA VAL A 17 -4.96 -23.87 9.49
C VAL A 17 -6.26 -23.82 8.67
N GLN A 18 -6.62 -22.75 7.95
CA GLN A 18 -5.85 -22.09 6.91
C GLN A 18 -6.56 -20.78 6.50
N ALA A 19 -5.78 -19.73 6.27
CA ALA A 19 -6.19 -18.56 5.48
C ALA A 19 -6.91 -18.97 4.19
N GLY A 20 -8.16 -18.56 4.04
CA GLY A 20 -8.86 -18.40 2.77
C GLY A 20 -8.88 -19.56 1.76
N GLN A 21 -8.74 -20.83 2.16
CA GLN A 21 -8.82 -21.94 1.21
C GLN A 21 -10.27 -22.27 0.82
N CYS A 22 -10.56 -22.24 -0.48
CA CYS A 22 -11.85 -22.61 -1.04
C CYS A 22 -11.99 -24.13 -1.21
N PRO A 23 -13.22 -24.67 -1.31
CA PRO A 23 -13.46 -26.12 -1.41
C PRO A 23 -12.83 -26.81 -2.63
N ASP A 24 -12.50 -26.09 -3.71
CA ASP A 24 -11.81 -26.64 -4.88
C ASP A 24 -10.26 -26.58 -4.76
N GLY A 25 -9.74 -26.24 -3.59
CA GLY A 25 -8.31 -26.07 -3.33
C GLY A 25 -7.73 -24.75 -3.84
N SER A 26 -8.55 -23.83 -4.36
CA SER A 26 -8.14 -22.45 -4.62
C SER A 26 -8.07 -21.63 -3.32
N TYR A 27 -7.51 -20.43 -3.37
CA TYR A 27 -7.28 -19.59 -2.21
C TYR A 27 -7.71 -18.14 -2.44
N CYS A 28 -8.16 -17.52 -1.36
CA CYS A 28 -8.51 -16.11 -1.21
C CYS A 28 -7.66 -15.48 -0.11
N ASN A 29 -7.54 -14.15 -0.14
CA ASN A 29 -6.84 -13.40 0.90
C ASN A 29 -7.58 -13.48 2.25
N ASP A 30 -6.89 -13.16 3.34
CA ASP A 30 -7.48 -13.10 4.67
C ASP A 30 -8.69 -12.16 4.72
N GLY A 31 -9.74 -12.59 5.42
CA GLY A 31 -10.99 -11.84 5.52
C GLY A 31 -11.87 -11.87 4.25
N SER A 32 -11.50 -12.62 3.22
CA SER A 32 -12.34 -12.82 2.03
C SER A 32 -13.19 -14.08 2.11
N THR A 33 -14.32 -14.10 1.41
CA THR A 33 -15.23 -15.26 1.34
C THR A 33 -15.18 -15.92 -0.04
N CYS A 34 -15.05 -17.25 -0.06
CA CYS A 34 -15.13 -18.04 -1.29
C CYS A 34 -16.57 -18.17 -1.77
N CYS A 35 -16.84 -17.69 -2.97
CA CYS A 35 -18.14 -17.79 -3.65
C CYS A 35 -18.01 -18.52 -4.98
N LYS A 36 -18.91 -19.46 -5.25
CA LYS A 36 -18.92 -20.21 -6.51
C LYS A 36 -19.14 -19.28 -7.70
N LEU A 37 -18.39 -19.50 -8.79
CA LEU A 37 -18.56 -18.78 -10.06
C LEU A 37 -19.55 -19.51 -10.98
N SER A 38 -20.24 -18.76 -11.84
CA SER A 38 -21.17 -19.32 -12.85
C SER A 38 -20.48 -20.23 -13.86
N ALA A 39 -19.22 -19.95 -14.20
CA ALA A 39 -18.39 -20.79 -15.07
C ALA A 39 -17.79 -22.03 -14.36
N GLY A 40 -18.08 -22.23 -13.06
CA GLY A 40 -17.42 -23.23 -12.23
C GLY A 40 -16.18 -22.69 -11.49
N GLY A 41 -15.71 -23.43 -10.48
CA GLY A 41 -14.66 -22.94 -9.57
C GLY A 41 -15.18 -21.92 -8.55
N TYR A 42 -14.26 -21.21 -7.89
CA TYR A 42 -14.55 -20.23 -6.85
C TYR A 42 -13.92 -18.87 -7.16
N GLY A 43 -14.54 -17.82 -6.65
CA GLY A 43 -14.05 -16.46 -6.63
C GLY A 43 -14.12 -15.88 -5.22
N CYS A 44 -13.26 -14.93 -4.93
CA CYS A 44 -13.09 -14.25 -3.67
C CYS A 44 -13.95 -12.99 -3.61
N CYS A 45 -14.71 -12.89 -2.54
CA CYS A 45 -15.44 -11.69 -2.15
C CYS A 45 -14.65 -10.93 -1.08
N PRO A 46 -14.44 -9.61 -1.22
CA PRO A 46 -13.61 -8.82 -0.31
C PRO A 46 -14.30 -8.54 1.04
N TYR A 47 -15.37 -9.26 1.35
CA TYR A 47 -16.10 -9.14 2.61
C TYR A 47 -15.96 -10.44 3.41
N PRO A 48 -15.79 -10.34 4.73
CA PRO A 48 -15.89 -11.50 5.59
C PRO A 48 -17.35 -11.98 5.62
N SER A 49 -17.55 -13.29 5.58
CA SER A 49 -18.88 -13.92 5.60
C SER A 49 -19.87 -13.31 4.57
N ALA A 50 -19.37 -13.06 3.35
CA ALA A 50 -20.12 -12.43 2.28
C ALA A 50 -21.33 -13.27 1.85
N THR A 51 -22.41 -12.60 1.43
CA THR A 51 -23.53 -13.24 0.72
C THR A 51 -23.16 -13.41 -0.75
N CYS A 52 -23.03 -14.64 -1.21
CA CYS A 52 -22.81 -14.94 -2.63
C CYS A 52 -24.12 -14.78 -3.43
N CYS A 53 -24.13 -13.93 -4.45
CA CYS A 53 -25.30 -13.76 -5.30
C CYS A 53 -25.47 -14.96 -6.24
N SER A 54 -26.73 -15.24 -6.61
CA SER A 54 -27.11 -16.38 -7.45
C SER A 54 -26.72 -16.23 -8.92
N ASP A 55 -26.38 -15.01 -9.36
CA ASP A 55 -25.85 -14.74 -10.69
C ASP A 55 -24.46 -15.37 -10.94
N GLY A 56 -23.81 -15.86 -9.89
CA GLY A 56 -22.49 -16.46 -9.98
C GLY A 56 -21.36 -15.45 -10.18
N ALA A 57 -21.63 -14.17 -10.40
CA ALA A 57 -20.63 -13.15 -10.69
C ALA A 57 -20.41 -12.16 -9.52
N HIS A 58 -21.45 -11.92 -8.70
CA HIS A 58 -21.40 -10.88 -7.69
C HIS A 58 -21.60 -11.40 -6.25
N CYS A 59 -21.28 -10.55 -5.29
CA CYS A 59 -21.53 -10.77 -3.88
C CYS A 59 -21.76 -9.47 -3.11
N CYS A 60 -22.38 -9.64 -1.95
CA CYS A 60 -22.73 -8.59 -1.01
C CYS A 60 -22.08 -8.84 0.36
N PRO A 61 -21.92 -7.80 1.20
CA PRO A 61 -21.46 -7.97 2.57
C PRO A 61 -22.47 -8.77 3.41
N GLN A 62 -22.02 -9.24 4.57
CA GLN A 62 -22.85 -9.97 5.53
C GLN A 62 -24.10 -9.16 5.90
N GLY A 63 -25.26 -9.82 5.95
CA GLY A 63 -26.53 -9.19 6.32
C GLY A 63 -27.16 -8.37 5.21
N TYR A 64 -26.71 -8.55 3.97
CA TYR A 64 -27.31 -7.98 2.76
C TYR A 64 -27.84 -9.09 1.85
N THR A 65 -28.93 -8.78 1.16
CA THR A 65 -29.53 -9.58 0.09
C THR A 65 -29.21 -8.97 -1.27
N CYS A 66 -28.86 -9.80 -2.24
CA CYS A 66 -28.59 -9.34 -3.60
C CYS A 66 -29.88 -8.95 -4.32
N ASP A 67 -29.94 -7.72 -4.81
CA ASP A 67 -30.92 -7.24 -5.76
C ASP A 67 -30.28 -7.23 -7.15
N LEU A 68 -30.47 -8.33 -7.89
CA LEU A 68 -29.91 -8.49 -9.23
C LEU A 68 -30.55 -7.57 -10.27
N ALA A 69 -31.79 -7.13 -10.05
CA ALA A 69 -32.48 -6.27 -11.01
C ALA A 69 -31.90 -4.85 -11.00
N HIS A 70 -31.50 -4.37 -9.82
CA HIS A 70 -30.95 -3.03 -9.65
C HIS A 70 -29.44 -3.02 -9.38
N SER A 71 -28.80 -4.18 -9.42
CA SER A 71 -27.40 -4.39 -9.09
C SER A 71 -26.96 -3.87 -7.71
N LYS A 72 -27.84 -4.00 -6.70
CA LYS A 72 -27.63 -3.45 -5.35
C LYS A 72 -27.60 -4.52 -4.28
N CYS A 73 -27.00 -4.18 -3.15
CA CYS A 73 -27.11 -4.97 -1.94
C CYS A 73 -28.14 -4.31 -1.03
N ASN A 74 -29.23 -5.01 -0.76
CA ASN A 74 -30.29 -4.55 0.14
C ASN A 74 -30.02 -5.03 1.56
N PRO A 75 -29.91 -4.13 2.55
CA PRO A 75 -29.64 -4.50 3.93
C PRO A 75 -30.84 -5.21 4.57
N GLN A 76 -30.57 -6.29 5.30
CA GLN A 76 -31.59 -7.08 5.98
C GLN A 76 -31.88 -6.60 7.41
N SER A 77 -31.01 -5.77 7.98
CA SER A 77 -31.17 -5.21 9.32
C SER A 77 -30.58 -3.81 9.44
N LEU A 78 -31.02 -3.06 10.46
CA LEU A 78 -30.42 -1.77 10.77
C LEU A 78 -28.93 -1.91 11.14
N LEU A 79 -28.55 -3.00 11.82
CA LEU A 79 -27.15 -3.29 12.15
C LEU A 79 -26.29 -3.44 10.88
N ALA A 80 -26.78 -4.17 9.88
CA ALA A 80 -26.09 -4.30 8.60
C ALA A 80 -25.91 -2.93 7.92
N ARG A 81 -26.93 -2.06 7.95
CA ARG A 81 -26.85 -0.68 7.44
C ARG A 81 -25.85 0.19 8.18
N LEU A 82 -25.78 0.08 9.50
CA LEU A 82 -24.83 0.86 10.30
C LEU A 82 -23.39 0.40 10.07
N GLN A 83 -23.19 -0.87 9.74
CA GLN A 83 -21.87 -1.45 9.49
C GLN A 83 -21.35 -1.19 8.07
N TYR A 84 -22.17 -1.41 7.03
CA TYR A 84 -21.74 -1.35 5.62
C TYR A 84 -22.48 -0.30 4.77
N GLY A 85 -23.41 0.48 5.36
CA GLY A 85 -24.06 1.60 4.69
C GLY A 85 -24.99 1.20 3.54
N GLN A 86 -25.01 1.99 2.48
CA GLN A 86 -25.59 1.58 1.21
C GLN A 86 -24.50 0.88 0.41
N ALA A 87 -24.68 -0.41 0.15
CA ALA A 87 -23.70 -1.23 -0.54
C ALA A 87 -24.20 -1.60 -1.93
N GLU A 88 -23.29 -1.56 -2.89
CA GLU A 88 -23.50 -2.09 -4.24
C GLU A 88 -22.91 -3.49 -4.34
N MET A 89 -23.39 -4.28 -5.31
CA MET A 89 -22.87 -5.61 -5.54
C MET A 89 -21.41 -5.53 -6.00
N ARG A 90 -20.52 -6.30 -5.38
CA ARG A 90 -19.13 -6.40 -5.79
C ARG A 90 -18.94 -7.60 -6.71
N THR A 91 -18.17 -7.43 -7.76
CA THR A 91 -17.76 -8.53 -8.63
C THR A 91 -16.74 -9.42 -7.91
N LYS A 92 -16.91 -10.74 -8.02
CA LYS A 92 -15.98 -11.72 -7.46
C LYS A 92 -14.63 -11.65 -8.18
N ILE A 93 -13.55 -11.70 -7.43
CA ILE A 93 -12.19 -11.84 -7.97
C ILE A 93 -11.92 -13.34 -8.14
N PRO A 94 -11.35 -13.85 -9.25
CA PRO A 94 -11.06 -15.28 -9.37
C PRO A 94 -10.16 -15.78 -8.23
N ALA A 95 -10.52 -16.92 -7.62
CA ALA A 95 -9.70 -17.51 -6.57
C ALA A 95 -8.43 -18.12 -7.17
N ILE A 96 -7.30 -17.96 -6.47
CA ILE A 96 -6.00 -18.36 -6.98
C ILE A 96 -5.81 -19.84 -6.65
N LYS A 97 -5.71 -20.69 -7.67
CA LYS A 97 -5.18 -22.05 -7.45
C LYS A 97 -3.69 -21.92 -7.25
N LYS A 98 -3.21 -22.27 -6.05
CA LYS A 98 -1.78 -22.40 -5.80
C LYS A 98 -1.28 -23.58 -6.62
N THR A 99 -0.96 -23.34 -7.89
CA THR A 99 0.08 -24.12 -8.53
C THR A 99 1.27 -23.95 -7.61
N LEU A 100 1.79 -25.04 -7.04
CA LEU A 100 3.10 -24.99 -6.41
C LEU A 100 4.07 -24.65 -7.53
N ILE A 101 4.24 -23.36 -7.80
CA ILE A 101 5.29 -22.88 -8.68
C ILE A 101 6.54 -23.24 -7.90
N ASN A 102 7.20 -24.34 -8.26
CA ASN A 102 8.61 -24.48 -7.98
C ASN A 102 9.28 -23.31 -8.71
N VAL A 103 9.45 -22.19 -8.02
CA VAL A 103 10.21 -21.04 -8.52
C VAL A 103 11.69 -21.42 -8.39
N ASP A 104 12.10 -22.50 -9.05
CA ASP A 104 13.47 -23.00 -8.98
C ASP A 104 14.39 -22.31 -10.02
N ALA A 105 13.87 -21.36 -10.79
CA ALA A 105 14.71 -20.45 -11.55
C ALA A 105 13.95 -19.18 -11.92
N CYS A 106 14.49 -18.03 -11.50
CA CYS A 106 14.11 -16.76 -12.10
C CYS A 106 14.74 -16.64 -13.50
N PRO A 107 14.13 -15.85 -14.41
CA PRO A 107 14.74 -15.51 -15.69
C PRO A 107 16.18 -14.97 -15.52
N PRO A 108 17.05 -15.10 -16.56
CA PRO A 108 18.42 -14.60 -16.48
C PRO A 108 18.47 -13.14 -16.04
N GLY A 109 19.23 -12.87 -14.97
CA GLY A 109 19.39 -11.53 -14.41
C GLY A 109 18.41 -11.17 -13.30
N GLN A 110 17.48 -12.04 -12.89
CA GLN A 110 16.64 -11.81 -11.70
C GLN A 110 17.13 -12.65 -10.51
N THR A 111 16.99 -12.09 -9.31
CA THR A 111 17.31 -12.79 -8.05
C THR A 111 16.05 -13.43 -7.46
N GLN A 112 16.21 -14.65 -6.95
CA GLN A 112 15.16 -15.42 -6.31
C GLN A 112 14.97 -14.97 -4.86
N CYS A 113 13.72 -14.69 -4.47
CA CYS A 113 13.26 -14.45 -3.10
C CYS A 113 12.21 -15.50 -2.72
N THR A 114 11.98 -15.67 -1.41
CA THR A 114 10.90 -16.54 -0.89
C THR A 114 9.51 -16.10 -1.38
N ALA A 115 9.30 -14.80 -1.59
CA ALA A 115 8.07 -14.24 -2.14
C ALA A 115 7.96 -14.30 -3.68
N GLY A 116 9.00 -14.76 -4.39
CA GLY A 116 9.05 -14.81 -5.86
C GLY A 116 10.32 -14.18 -6.44
N CYS A 117 10.30 -13.79 -7.71
CA CYS A 117 11.45 -13.19 -8.36
C CYS A 117 11.45 -11.66 -8.24
N CYS A 118 12.62 -11.05 -8.05
CA CYS A 118 12.74 -9.60 -8.04
C CYS A 118 12.46 -9.02 -9.45
N PRO A 119 11.67 -7.94 -9.57
CA PRO A 119 11.19 -7.43 -10.87
C PRO A 119 12.28 -6.74 -11.70
N LEU A 120 13.37 -6.29 -11.06
CA LEU A 120 14.46 -5.58 -11.72
C LEU A 120 15.67 -6.51 -11.94
N PRO A 121 16.40 -6.32 -13.06
CA PRO A 121 17.64 -7.05 -13.28
C PRO A 121 18.68 -6.69 -12.20
N ASN A 122 19.32 -7.71 -11.64
CA ASN A 122 20.33 -7.65 -10.56
C ASN A 122 19.84 -7.02 -9.25
N ALA A 123 18.52 -6.96 -9.03
CA ALA A 123 17.99 -6.55 -7.73
C ALA A 123 18.26 -7.60 -6.66
N VAL A 124 18.67 -7.17 -5.48
CA VAL A 124 19.05 -8.02 -4.35
C VAL A 124 17.84 -8.26 -3.46
N CYS A 125 17.63 -9.52 -3.07
CA CYS A 125 16.65 -9.89 -2.06
C CYS A 125 17.12 -9.46 -0.67
N CYS A 126 16.30 -8.73 0.07
CA CYS A 126 16.63 -8.34 1.44
C CYS A 126 16.46 -9.53 2.40
N SER A 127 17.12 -9.46 3.56
CA SER A 127 17.10 -10.51 4.60
C SER A 127 15.72 -10.77 5.22
N ASP A 128 14.75 -9.89 4.95
CA ASP A 128 13.35 -10.04 5.34
C ASP A 128 12.56 -10.98 4.41
N ASN A 129 13.18 -11.45 3.32
CA ASN A 129 12.62 -12.35 2.30
C ASN A 129 11.35 -11.84 1.61
N GLN A 130 11.03 -10.55 1.76
CA GLN A 130 9.78 -9.94 1.30
C GLN A 130 10.00 -8.72 0.41
N HIS A 131 11.17 -8.08 0.46
CA HIS A 131 11.47 -6.91 -0.35
C HIS A 131 12.74 -7.08 -1.20
N CYS A 132 12.76 -6.40 -2.35
CA CYS A 132 13.88 -6.40 -3.29
C CYS A 132 14.42 -4.97 -3.44
N CYS A 133 15.75 -4.81 -3.33
CA CYS A 133 16.42 -3.54 -3.59
C CYS A 133 17.17 -3.57 -4.93
N PRO A 134 17.16 -2.47 -5.71
CA PRO A 134 17.94 -2.39 -6.93
C PRO A 134 19.44 -2.58 -6.65
N ASN A 135 20.20 -2.97 -7.67
CA ASN A 135 21.65 -3.06 -7.57
C ASN A 135 22.26 -1.71 -7.11
N GLY A 136 23.16 -1.73 -6.13
CA GLY A 136 23.78 -0.53 -5.54
C GLY A 136 22.98 0.13 -4.40
N TYR A 137 21.87 -0.49 -3.96
CA TYR A 137 21.11 -0.05 -2.79
C TYR A 137 21.31 -1.02 -1.62
N THR A 138 21.46 -0.48 -0.42
CA THR A 138 21.49 -1.21 0.85
C THR A 138 20.08 -1.46 1.36
N CYS A 139 19.79 -2.70 1.75
CA CYS A 139 18.53 -3.07 2.38
C CYS A 139 18.40 -2.47 3.79
N ALA A 140 17.39 -1.63 4.01
CA ALA A 140 17.05 -1.06 5.32
C ALA A 140 15.52 -1.05 5.49
N PRO A 141 14.91 -2.15 5.98
CA PRO A 141 13.45 -2.31 6.00
C PRO A 141 12.74 -1.09 6.60
N PRO A 142 11.72 -0.48 5.94
CA PRO A 142 11.04 -0.90 4.71
C PRO A 142 11.58 -0.26 3.39
N LEU A 143 12.77 0.35 3.42
CA LEU A 143 13.33 1.15 2.32
C LEU A 143 14.65 0.57 1.78
N CYS A 144 15.03 1.05 0.59
CA CYS A 144 16.32 0.77 -0.04
C CYS A 144 17.13 2.06 -0.04
N ILE A 145 18.34 2.04 0.54
CA ILE A 145 19.19 3.21 0.70
C ILE A 145 20.33 3.15 -0.33
N LYS A 146 20.42 4.13 -1.23
CA LYS A 146 21.57 4.22 -2.15
C LYS A 146 22.75 4.83 -1.41
N SER A 147 23.83 4.08 -1.21
CA SER A 147 25.03 4.55 -0.52
C SER A 147 25.95 5.34 -1.47
N GLU A 148 25.40 6.38 -2.11
CA GLU A 148 26.16 7.41 -2.81
C GLU A 148 25.52 8.76 -2.46
N ILE A 149 26.09 9.41 -1.44
CA ILE A 149 26.15 10.86 -1.13
C ILE A 149 26.16 11.06 0.39
N GLU A 150 27.19 11.76 0.87
CA GLU A 150 27.30 12.30 2.22
C GLU A 150 26.05 13.15 2.52
N ASN A 151 25.33 12.82 3.61
CA ASN A 151 24.38 13.71 4.29
C ASN A 151 23.02 13.96 3.60
N VAL A 152 22.13 12.95 3.60
CA VAL A 152 20.69 13.16 3.34
C VAL A 152 19.88 12.61 4.52
N GLN A 153 19.32 13.50 5.32
CA GLN A 153 18.28 13.18 6.30
C GLN A 153 17.00 12.71 5.56
N PRO A 154 16.21 11.77 6.11
CA PRO A 154 15.02 11.23 5.43
C PRO A 154 14.01 12.34 5.08
N LEU A 155 13.85 12.65 3.79
CA LEU A 155 12.95 13.70 3.29
C LEU A 155 11.51 13.20 3.14
N THR A 156 10.88 12.78 4.25
CA THR A 156 9.39 12.76 4.32
C THR A 156 8.84 14.02 4.96
N GLU A 157 9.68 14.77 5.68
CA GLU A 157 9.32 16.04 6.33
C GLU A 157 10.50 17.01 6.17
N ILE A 158 10.40 17.94 5.22
CA ILE A 158 11.37 19.04 5.12
C ILE A 158 10.90 20.14 6.06
N ASN A 159 11.71 20.46 7.06
CA ASN A 159 11.46 21.62 7.91
C ASN A 159 11.44 22.88 7.04
N PHE A 160 10.52 23.80 7.36
CA PHE A 160 10.55 25.11 6.73
C PHE A 160 11.90 25.78 6.92
N VAL A 161 12.37 26.45 5.87
CA VAL A 161 13.42 27.44 6.04
C VAL A 161 12.76 28.69 6.57
N LYS A 162 12.97 28.97 7.86
CA LYS A 162 12.49 30.17 8.52
C LYS A 162 13.41 31.32 8.14
N LEU A 163 12.84 32.38 7.57
CA LEU A 163 13.61 33.57 7.19
C LEU A 163 13.95 34.37 8.46
N GLU A 164 15.17 34.21 8.97
CA GLU A 164 15.67 34.99 10.10
C GLU A 164 16.09 36.38 9.64
N SER A 165 15.12 37.29 9.45
CA SER A 165 15.25 38.77 9.44
C SER A 165 16.44 39.46 8.72
N ALA A 166 17.21 38.76 7.87
CA ALA A 166 18.52 39.24 7.41
C ALA A 166 18.65 39.43 5.89
N ASP A 167 17.56 39.39 5.11
CA ASP A 167 17.62 39.73 3.68
C ASP A 167 16.37 40.50 3.25
N LYS A 168 16.25 41.73 3.75
CA LYS A 168 15.29 42.73 3.25
C LYS A 168 15.85 43.36 1.97
N LEU A 169 16.19 42.55 0.98
CA LEU A 169 16.63 43.01 -0.33
C LEU A 169 15.39 43.37 -1.16
N GLU A 170 15.36 44.56 -1.77
CA GLU A 170 14.19 45.04 -2.55
C GLU A 170 13.89 44.14 -3.76
N THR A 171 14.88 43.37 -4.21
CA THR A 171 14.78 42.39 -5.30
C THR A 171 15.63 41.16 -5.01
N CYS A 172 15.08 39.97 -5.18
CA CYS A 172 15.85 38.73 -4.97
C CYS A 172 16.80 38.44 -6.15
N PRO A 173 17.98 37.84 -5.92
CA PRO A 173 18.86 37.34 -6.98
C PRO A 173 18.15 36.39 -7.95
N SER A 174 18.66 36.28 -9.17
CA SER A 174 18.07 35.46 -10.24
C SER A 174 17.74 34.04 -9.77
N GLY A 175 16.45 33.71 -9.80
CA GLY A 175 15.93 32.39 -9.45
C GLY A 175 15.38 32.26 -8.03
N GLN A 176 15.51 33.26 -7.17
CA GLN A 176 14.88 33.23 -5.83
C GLN A 176 13.48 33.86 -5.84
N THR A 177 12.60 33.35 -4.99
CA THR A 177 11.23 33.87 -4.82
C THR A 177 11.19 34.89 -3.69
N GLN A 178 10.49 36.00 -3.94
CA GLN A 178 10.29 37.06 -2.96
C GLN A 178 9.19 36.69 -1.97
N CYS A 179 9.54 36.62 -0.68
CA CYS A 179 8.60 36.54 0.45
C CYS A 179 8.52 37.89 1.17
N PRO A 180 7.42 38.20 1.89
CA PRO A 180 7.35 39.42 2.71
C PRO A 180 8.40 39.51 3.82
N ALA A 181 8.89 38.37 4.34
CA ALA A 181 9.98 38.33 5.31
C ALA A 181 11.39 38.38 4.70
N GLY A 182 11.54 38.28 3.38
CA GLY A 182 12.83 38.26 2.68
C GLY A 182 12.85 37.33 1.46
N CYS A 183 14.02 37.06 0.91
CA CYS A 183 14.16 36.16 -0.24
C CYS A 183 14.29 34.70 0.20
N CYS A 184 13.59 33.79 -0.48
CA CYS A 184 13.78 32.36 -0.23
C CYS A 184 15.18 31.93 -0.70
N PRO A 185 15.97 31.22 0.13
CA PRO A 185 17.38 30.96 -0.16
C PRO A 185 17.61 29.95 -1.29
N LEU A 186 16.62 29.10 -1.58
CA LEU A 186 16.69 28.11 -2.65
C LEU A 186 16.09 28.66 -3.96
N PRO A 187 16.70 28.33 -5.12
CA PRO A 187 16.14 28.70 -6.40
C PRO A 187 14.77 28.01 -6.59
N ASN A 188 13.79 28.78 -7.06
CA ASN A 188 12.40 28.38 -7.28
C ASN A 188 11.64 27.91 -6.02
N ALA A 189 12.12 28.21 -4.82
CA ALA A 189 11.35 27.95 -3.61
C ALA A 189 10.03 28.73 -3.59
N VAL A 190 9.00 28.19 -2.94
CA VAL A 190 7.67 28.82 -2.84
C VAL A 190 7.53 29.46 -1.46
N CYS A 191 7.02 30.70 -1.45
CA CYS A 191 6.66 31.40 -0.23
C CYS A 191 5.35 30.84 0.35
N CYS A 192 5.35 30.44 1.62
CA CYS A 192 4.14 29.94 2.27
C CYS A 192 3.23 31.08 2.75
N SER A 193 1.96 30.75 3.00
CA SER A 193 0.94 31.73 3.41
C SER A 193 1.19 32.39 4.76
N ASP A 194 2.16 31.88 5.53
CA ASP A 194 2.62 32.49 6.78
C ASP A 194 3.58 33.67 6.56
N ASN A 195 3.96 33.95 5.31
CA ASN A 195 4.84 35.04 4.87
C ASN A 195 6.27 34.99 5.42
N THR A 196 6.60 33.99 6.25
CA THR A 196 7.88 33.87 6.96
C THR A 196 8.62 32.56 6.65
N SER A 197 7.98 31.64 5.94
CA SER A 197 8.51 30.31 5.64
C SER A 197 8.58 30.04 4.14
N CYS A 198 9.63 29.36 3.73
CA CYS A 198 9.84 28.93 2.35
C CYS A 198 9.88 27.40 2.23
N CYS A 199 9.29 26.88 1.17
CA CYS A 199 9.32 25.46 0.80
C CYS A 199 10.05 25.25 -0.54
N PRO A 200 10.76 24.13 -0.75
CA PRO A 200 11.35 23.81 -2.05
C PRO A 200 10.31 23.70 -3.17
N SER A 201 10.71 23.96 -4.41
CA SER A 201 9.85 23.74 -5.59
C SER A 201 9.33 22.30 -5.63
N GLY A 202 8.05 22.12 -5.98
CA GLY A 202 7.40 20.80 -6.04
C GLY A 202 6.90 20.28 -4.68
N THR A 203 6.94 21.10 -3.64
CA THR A 203 6.38 20.77 -2.31
C THR A 203 5.20 21.68 -1.96
N THR A 204 4.30 21.18 -1.13
CA THR A 204 3.11 21.86 -0.61
C THR A 204 3.39 22.37 0.80
N CYS A 205 3.10 23.64 1.06
CA CYS A 205 3.18 24.21 2.42
C CYS A 205 2.12 23.56 3.33
N ALA A 206 2.52 22.81 4.35
CA ALA A 206 1.62 22.21 5.33
C ALA A 206 2.21 22.31 6.74
N PRO A 207 1.88 23.36 7.52
CA PRO A 207 2.49 23.60 8.82
C PRO A 207 2.47 22.35 9.73
N PRO A 208 3.59 21.90 10.34
CA PRO A 208 4.92 22.51 10.46
C PRO A 208 5.99 22.08 9.42
N PHE A 209 5.60 21.46 8.30
CA PHE A 209 6.53 20.92 7.30
C PHE A 209 6.14 21.26 5.84
N CYS A 210 7.07 21.05 4.91
CA CYS A 210 6.77 21.02 3.48
C CYS A 210 6.49 19.57 3.05
N ILE A 211 5.34 19.32 2.43
CA ILE A 211 4.96 17.98 1.92
C ILE A 211 5.26 17.92 0.42
N GLY A 212 6.24 17.13 0.02
CA GLY A 212 6.53 16.85 -1.38
C GLY A 212 6.01 15.48 -1.81
N ILE A 213 5.44 15.40 -3.01
CA ILE A 213 5.47 14.16 -3.79
C ILE A 213 6.68 14.31 -4.72
N PHE A 214 7.81 13.71 -4.35
CA PHE A 214 8.95 13.64 -5.26
C PHE A 214 8.59 12.66 -6.39
N ASP A 215 7.96 13.18 -7.44
CA ASP A 215 7.89 12.48 -8.70
C ASP A 215 9.33 12.23 -9.16
N LYS A 216 9.65 10.98 -9.52
CA LYS A 216 10.99 10.45 -9.79
C LYS A 216 11.64 11.04 -11.06
N LYS A 217 11.29 12.25 -11.46
CA LYS A 217 11.57 12.86 -12.77
C LYS A 217 12.19 14.26 -12.74
N ILE A 218 12.95 14.62 -11.71
CA ILE A 218 13.90 15.74 -11.83
C ILE A 218 15.30 15.15 -12.02
N LYS A 219 15.71 15.05 -13.28
CA LYS A 219 17.12 14.99 -13.65
C LYS A 219 17.72 16.36 -13.29
N PHE A 220 18.72 16.36 -12.42
CA PHE A 220 19.69 17.45 -12.40
C PHE A 220 20.64 17.20 -13.57
N GLU A 221 20.55 18.04 -14.60
CA GLU A 221 21.67 18.32 -15.51
C GLU A 221 22.50 19.45 -14.91
#